data_AF-A0A806JCT8-F1
#
_entry.id   AF-A0A806JCT8-F1
#
_cell.length_a   1.000
_cell.length_b   1.000
_cell.length_c   1.000
_cell.angle_alpha   90.00
_cell.angle_beta   90.00
_cell.angle_gamma   90.00
#
_symmetry.space_group_name_H-M   'P 1'
#
loop_
_entity.id
_entity.type
_entity.pdbx_description
1 polymer ?
#
loop_
_entity_poly.entity_id
_entity_poly.type
_entity_poly.pdbx_seq_one_letter_code
_entity_poly.pdbx_strand_id
1 'polypeptide(L)'
;MIPDREKLQYFFNEYKEARVPMEEEKALGMKVNVWKTANLGRYEVRNSKVLRWFLDMHEDHGQGSFFLKALYDSLGWDKSSFPFPSVYRATEECCPLGDESERVDIEIESDEVLLFIEVKIDALEGKEQLKRYHDVAKIKAGSREWKIIYLTKDGIVKYDQEDKQSLSDKEKIIGLSWTHFAKVLQKQIRQELRKNPNNRSLWLAEQFVEHILTF
;
A
#
# COMPACT_ATOMS: atom_id res chain seq x y z
N MET A 1 -33.01 -17.34 32.92
CA MET A 1 -33.30 -18.54 32.09
C MET A 1 -31.99 -19.30 31.97
N ILE A 2 -31.88 -20.49 32.56
CA ILE A 2 -30.66 -21.31 32.47
C ILE A 2 -30.76 -22.08 31.14
N PRO A 3 -29.71 -22.08 30.29
CA PRO A 3 -29.76 -22.82 29.05
C PRO A 3 -29.90 -24.32 29.33
N ASP A 4 -30.74 -24.98 28.54
CA ASP A 4 -31.00 -26.42 28.61
C ASP A 4 -29.69 -27.22 28.49
N ARG A 5 -29.46 -28.12 29.45
CA ARG A 5 -28.25 -28.94 29.57
C ARG A 5 -28.01 -29.77 28.30
N GLU A 6 -29.06 -30.33 27.70
CA GLU A 6 -28.92 -31.15 26.50
C GLU A 6 -28.52 -30.30 25.29
N LYS A 7 -29.13 -29.10 25.17
CA LYS A 7 -28.77 -28.14 24.12
C LYS A 7 -27.34 -27.63 24.26
N LEU A 8 -26.88 -27.37 25.49
CA LEU A 8 -25.49 -27.00 25.74
C LEU A 8 -24.53 -28.14 25.40
N GLN A 9 -24.84 -29.37 25.79
CA GLN A 9 -24.00 -30.53 25.49
C GLN A 9 -23.88 -30.76 23.98
N TYR A 10 -25.00 -30.67 23.26
CA TYR A 10 -25.03 -30.74 21.80
C TYR A 10 -24.18 -29.63 21.17
N PHE A 11 -24.38 -28.37 21.59
CA PHE A 11 -23.58 -27.24 21.12
C PHE A 11 -22.08 -27.46 21.32
N PHE A 12 -21.65 -27.89 22.52
CA PHE A 12 -20.23 -28.11 22.78
C PHE A 12 -19.63 -29.28 21.99
N ASN A 13 -20.42 -30.29 21.64
CA ASN A 13 -19.97 -31.38 20.78
C ASN A 13 -19.80 -30.91 19.33
N GLU A 14 -20.82 -30.27 18.75
CA GLU A 14 -20.76 -29.68 17.40
C GLU A 14 -19.63 -28.64 17.30
N TYR A 15 -19.45 -27.83 18.33
CA TYR A 15 -18.39 -26.83 18.40
C TYR A 15 -16.99 -27.46 18.40
N LYS A 16 -16.80 -28.61 19.06
CA LYS A 16 -15.51 -29.32 19.03
C LYS A 16 -15.19 -29.82 17.62
N GLU A 17 -16.18 -30.39 16.92
CA GLU A 17 -15.99 -30.89 15.56
C GLU A 17 -15.73 -29.74 14.59
N ALA A 18 -16.51 -28.65 14.67
CA ALA A 18 -16.33 -27.46 13.85
C ALA A 18 -14.97 -26.76 14.06
N ARG A 19 -14.32 -26.96 15.22
CA ARG A 19 -12.99 -26.40 15.51
C ARG A 19 -11.85 -27.18 14.89
N VAL A 20 -12.03 -28.45 14.52
CA VAL A 20 -10.93 -29.28 14.00
C VAL A 20 -10.25 -28.63 12.78
N PRO A 21 -10.99 -28.20 11.73
CA PRO A 21 -10.37 -27.54 10.58
C PRO A 21 -9.69 -26.21 10.96
N MET A 22 -10.26 -25.47 11.92
CA MET A 22 -9.68 -24.19 12.37
C MET A 22 -8.36 -24.40 13.12
N GLU A 23 -8.26 -25.44 13.94
CA GLU A 23 -7.02 -25.79 14.65
C GLU A 23 -5.97 -26.36 13.69
N GLU A 24 -6.38 -27.13 12.66
CA GLU A 24 -5.48 -27.59 11.59
C GLU A 24 -4.90 -26.40 10.81
N GLU A 25 -5.74 -25.45 10.38
CA GLU A 25 -5.28 -24.20 9.73
C GLU A 25 -4.33 -23.42 10.63
N LYS A 26 -4.64 -23.33 11.93
CA LYS A 26 -3.80 -22.64 12.91
C LYS A 26 -2.45 -23.34 13.11
N ALA A 27 -2.43 -24.66 13.17
CA ALA A 27 -1.20 -25.46 13.27
C ALA A 27 -0.29 -25.27 12.05
N LEU A 28 -0.87 -25.04 10.87
CA LEU A 28 -0.16 -24.69 9.64
C LEU A 28 0.27 -23.22 9.53
N GLY A 29 -0.06 -22.39 10.53
CA GLY A 29 0.26 -20.96 10.53
C GLY A 29 -0.62 -20.11 9.59
N MET A 30 -1.73 -20.65 9.08
CA MET A 30 -2.59 -19.98 8.10
C MET A 30 -3.34 -18.77 8.67
N LYS A 31 -3.37 -18.62 10.00
CA LYS A 31 -3.97 -17.47 10.71
C LYS A 31 -2.95 -16.43 11.14
N VAL A 32 -1.66 -16.61 10.81
CA VAL A 32 -0.59 -15.70 11.22
C VAL A 32 -0.59 -14.46 10.34
N ASN A 33 -0.65 -13.28 10.97
CA ASN A 33 -0.36 -12.01 10.32
C ASN A 33 0.95 -11.43 10.89
N VAL A 34 2.03 -11.56 10.12
CA VAL A 34 3.37 -11.16 10.58
C VAL A 34 3.49 -9.66 10.81
N TRP A 35 2.74 -8.85 10.05
CA TRP A 35 2.78 -7.38 10.16
C TRP A 35 2.09 -6.87 11.42
N LYS A 36 0.98 -7.51 11.79
CA LYS A 36 0.33 -7.26 13.08
C LYS A 36 1.28 -7.62 14.23
N THR A 37 1.95 -8.77 14.16
CA THR A 37 2.92 -9.20 15.18
C THR A 37 4.13 -8.28 15.26
N ALA A 38 4.63 -7.78 14.13
CA ALA A 38 5.70 -6.78 14.05
C ALA A 38 5.27 -5.37 14.51
N ASN A 39 4.00 -5.21 14.90
CA ASN A 39 3.43 -3.97 15.41
C ASN A 39 3.59 -2.80 14.42
N LEU A 40 3.31 -3.02 13.13
CA LEU A 40 3.25 -1.94 12.14
C LEU A 40 2.21 -0.90 12.54
N GLY A 41 1.07 -1.35 13.10
CA GLY A 41 0.00 -0.48 13.58
C GLY A 41 -0.45 0.53 12.52
N ARG A 42 -0.68 1.77 12.95
CA ARG A 42 -1.01 2.88 12.06
C ARG A 42 0.18 3.82 11.84
N TYR A 43 1.40 3.35 12.14
CA TYR A 43 2.61 4.16 12.01
C TYR A 43 2.99 4.29 10.52
N GLU A 44 2.87 5.49 9.97
CA GLU A 44 3.09 5.79 8.55
C GLU A 44 4.48 5.35 8.10
N VAL A 45 5.53 5.69 8.86
CA VAL A 45 6.93 5.28 8.58
C VAL A 45 7.11 3.76 8.47
N ARG A 46 6.41 2.97 9.29
CA ARG A 46 6.53 1.51 9.24
C ARG A 46 5.80 0.92 8.05
N ASN A 47 4.65 1.50 7.72
CA ASN A 47 3.84 1.08 6.59
C ASN A 47 4.46 1.50 5.25
N SER A 48 5.06 2.69 5.16
CA SER A 48 5.76 3.15 3.97
C SER A 48 6.96 2.26 3.65
N LYS A 49 7.73 1.86 4.66
CA LYS A 49 8.85 0.90 4.51
C LYS A 49 8.41 -0.44 3.91
N VAL A 50 7.34 -1.04 4.42
CA VAL A 50 6.84 -2.32 3.91
C VAL A 50 6.23 -2.15 2.51
N LEU A 51 5.50 -1.06 2.29
CA LEU A 51 4.95 -0.76 0.97
C LEU A 51 6.07 -0.55 -0.07
N ARG A 52 7.13 0.19 0.28
CA ARG A 52 8.31 0.39 -0.57
C ARG A 52 8.97 -0.94 -0.92
N TRP A 53 9.17 -1.82 0.08
CA TRP A 53 9.70 -3.16 -0.15
C TRP A 53 8.88 -3.93 -1.18
N PHE A 54 7.55 -3.92 -1.11
CA PHE A 54 6.71 -4.54 -2.13
C PHE A 54 6.76 -3.83 -3.49
N LEU A 55 6.93 -2.51 -3.50
CA LEU A 55 6.89 -1.74 -4.75
C LEU A 55 8.19 -1.89 -5.55
N ASP A 56 9.35 -2.13 -4.94
CA ASP A 56 10.61 -2.25 -5.66
C ASP A 56 10.74 -3.60 -6.42
N MET A 57 10.87 -3.55 -7.75
CA MET A 57 10.99 -4.78 -8.55
C MET A 57 12.27 -5.60 -8.30
N HIS A 58 13.27 -5.03 -7.62
CA HIS A 58 14.54 -5.69 -7.32
C HIS A 58 14.60 -6.32 -5.92
N GLU A 59 13.55 -6.16 -5.11
CA GLU A 59 13.51 -6.69 -3.76
C GLU A 59 13.31 -8.21 -3.73
N ASP A 60 13.65 -8.79 -2.58
CA ASP A 60 13.70 -10.24 -2.37
C ASP A 60 12.32 -10.92 -2.33
N HIS A 61 11.22 -10.17 -2.40
CA HIS A 61 9.89 -10.73 -2.63
C HIS A 61 9.75 -11.37 -4.03
N GLY A 62 10.61 -11.04 -5.00
CA GLY A 62 10.73 -11.78 -6.26
C GLY A 62 9.48 -11.78 -7.16
N GLN A 63 8.60 -10.79 -7.02
CA GLN A 63 7.38 -10.66 -7.84
C GLN A 63 7.54 -9.64 -8.99
N GLY A 64 8.78 -9.17 -9.21
CA GLY A 64 9.08 -8.15 -10.21
C GLY A 64 8.11 -6.98 -10.12
N SER A 65 7.48 -6.63 -11.24
CA SER A 65 6.60 -5.46 -11.33
C SER A 65 5.15 -5.69 -10.85
N PHE A 66 4.83 -6.82 -10.21
CA PHE A 66 3.45 -7.19 -9.85
C PHE A 66 2.76 -6.13 -8.99
N PHE A 67 3.43 -5.66 -7.93
CA PHE A 67 2.83 -4.71 -6.99
C PHE A 67 2.69 -3.30 -7.58
N LEU A 68 3.67 -2.84 -8.37
CA LEU A 68 3.54 -1.57 -9.07
C LEU A 68 2.41 -1.61 -10.11
N LYS A 69 2.19 -2.74 -10.80
CA LYS A 69 1.03 -2.90 -11.69
C LYS A 69 -0.30 -2.74 -10.94
N ALA A 70 -0.43 -3.35 -9.77
CA ALA A 70 -1.61 -3.18 -8.92
C ALA A 70 -1.83 -1.72 -8.50
N LEU A 71 -0.75 -0.96 -8.25
CA LEU A 71 -0.82 0.47 -7.96
C LEU A 71 -1.33 1.27 -9.18
N TYR A 72 -0.79 1.03 -10.37
CA TYR A 72 -1.25 1.65 -11.62
C TYR A 72 -2.72 1.36 -11.91
N ASP A 73 -3.13 0.09 -11.76
CA ASP A 73 -4.51 -0.34 -11.95
C ASP A 73 -5.46 0.35 -10.95
N SER A 74 -4.99 0.61 -9.73
CA SER A 74 -5.75 1.34 -8.72
C SER A 74 -5.95 2.81 -9.07
N LEU A 75 -5.00 3.39 -9.79
CA LEU A 75 -5.05 4.77 -10.27
C LEU A 75 -5.80 4.92 -11.61
N GLY A 76 -6.10 3.80 -12.27
CA GLY A 76 -6.74 3.79 -13.59
C GLY A 76 -5.85 4.34 -14.69
N TRP A 77 -4.53 4.31 -14.50
CA TRP A 77 -3.59 4.78 -15.52
C TRP A 77 -3.39 3.74 -16.60
N ASP A 78 -3.48 4.19 -17.85
CA ASP A 78 -2.99 3.46 -19.00
C ASP A 78 -1.68 4.08 -19.53
N LYS A 79 -1.08 3.44 -20.54
CA LYS A 79 0.17 3.93 -21.17
C LYS A 79 0.05 5.34 -21.75
N SER A 80 -1.14 5.80 -22.09
CA SER A 80 -1.36 7.14 -22.64
C SER A 80 -1.46 8.20 -21.54
N SER A 81 -1.87 7.78 -20.33
CA SER A 81 -2.04 8.64 -19.17
C SER A 81 -0.74 8.78 -18.37
N PHE A 82 -0.03 7.68 -18.15
CA PHE A 82 1.26 7.65 -17.46
C PHE A 82 2.06 6.40 -17.87
N PRO A 83 3.29 6.52 -18.37
CA PRO A 83 4.08 5.37 -18.81
C PRO A 83 4.32 4.37 -17.68
N PHE A 84 4.26 3.07 -18.00
CA PHE A 84 4.64 2.01 -17.05
C PHE A 84 6.12 1.65 -17.28
N PRO A 85 7.01 1.84 -16.30
CA PRO A 85 8.43 1.62 -16.48
C PRO A 85 8.76 0.14 -16.64
N SER A 86 9.67 -0.16 -17.57
CA SER A 86 10.15 -1.54 -17.78
C SER A 86 11.15 -2.00 -16.71
N VAL A 87 12.00 -1.08 -16.23
CA VAL A 87 12.96 -1.25 -15.14
C VAL A 87 12.89 -0.01 -14.24
N TYR A 88 12.84 -0.22 -12.93
CA TYR A 88 12.70 0.86 -11.95
C TYR A 88 13.19 0.41 -10.57
N ARG A 89 13.33 1.34 -9.63
CA ARG A 89 13.64 1.08 -8.22
C ARG A 89 12.72 1.88 -7.32
N ALA A 90 12.44 1.38 -6.11
CA ALA A 90 11.78 2.17 -5.08
C ALA A 90 12.73 2.45 -3.90
N THR A 91 12.71 3.66 -3.37
CA THR A 91 13.55 4.11 -2.25
C THR A 91 12.67 4.70 -1.16
N GLU A 92 12.96 4.40 0.11
CA GLU A 92 12.24 4.94 1.28
C GLU A 92 13.00 6.11 1.93
N GLU A 93 12.27 7.03 2.54
CA GLU A 93 12.81 8.12 3.37
C GLU A 93 13.98 8.88 2.70
N CYS A 94 13.85 9.19 1.42
CA CYS A 94 14.88 9.90 0.69
C CYS A 94 14.63 11.42 0.68
N CYS A 95 15.71 12.20 0.83
CA CYS A 95 15.72 13.64 0.59
C CYS A 95 16.12 13.86 -0.88
N PRO A 96 15.17 14.09 -1.81
CA PRO A 96 15.47 13.97 -3.23
C PRO A 96 16.51 14.98 -3.73
N LEU A 97 16.64 16.14 -3.07
CA LEU A 97 17.66 17.16 -3.33
C LEU A 97 18.62 17.39 -2.14
N GLY A 98 18.56 16.53 -1.11
CA GLY A 98 19.49 16.55 0.02
C GLY A 98 19.08 17.36 1.26
N ASP A 99 17.89 17.98 1.28
CA ASP A 99 17.33 18.63 2.47
C ASP A 99 16.37 17.69 3.21
N GLU A 100 16.57 17.51 4.53
CA GLU A 100 15.68 16.75 5.42
C GLU A 100 14.24 17.25 5.39
N SER A 101 14.05 18.54 5.11
CA SER A 101 12.71 19.10 4.97
C SER A 101 11.98 18.42 3.80
N GLU A 102 12.65 18.12 2.70
CA GLU A 102 12.07 17.62 1.44
C GLU A 102 11.84 16.10 1.41
N ARG A 103 12.00 15.42 2.55
CA ARG A 103 11.87 13.97 2.65
C ARG A 103 10.56 13.47 2.05
N VAL A 104 10.65 12.54 1.10
CA VAL A 104 9.51 11.80 0.54
C VAL A 104 9.45 10.42 1.20
N ASP A 105 8.24 9.93 1.50
CA ASP A 105 8.09 8.61 2.12
C ASP A 105 8.56 7.49 1.20
N ILE A 106 8.13 7.51 -0.07
CA ILE A 106 8.55 6.56 -1.10
C ILE A 106 8.79 7.29 -2.43
N GLU A 107 9.96 7.07 -3.02
CA GLU A 107 10.29 7.46 -4.38
C GLU A 107 10.35 6.23 -5.27
N ILE A 108 9.73 6.26 -6.44
CA ILE A 108 9.91 5.26 -7.49
C ILE A 108 10.48 5.97 -8.71
N GLU A 109 11.64 5.52 -9.17
CA GLU A 109 12.30 6.13 -10.32
C GLU A 109 12.71 5.12 -11.39
N SER A 110 12.71 5.63 -12.62
CA SER A 110 13.21 4.97 -13.83
C SER A 110 13.71 6.05 -14.81
N ASP A 111 14.14 5.62 -15.99
CA ASP A 111 14.50 6.51 -17.09
C ASP A 111 13.28 7.25 -17.69
N GLU A 112 12.08 6.72 -17.51
CA GLU A 112 10.84 7.24 -18.15
C GLU A 112 9.99 8.05 -17.18
N VAL A 113 9.94 7.62 -15.91
CA VAL A 113 9.03 8.17 -14.91
C VAL A 113 9.67 8.41 -13.53
N LEU A 114 9.11 9.38 -12.81
CA LEU A 114 9.35 9.66 -11.39
C LEU A 114 8.01 9.68 -10.64
N LEU A 115 7.84 8.81 -9.65
CA LEU A 115 6.68 8.84 -8.75
C LEU A 115 7.14 9.12 -7.33
N PHE A 116 6.47 10.06 -6.68
CA PHE A 116 6.52 10.20 -5.23
C PHE A 116 5.23 9.66 -4.64
N ILE A 117 5.34 8.95 -3.51
CA ILE A 117 4.20 8.50 -2.73
C ILE A 117 4.37 9.04 -1.32
N GLU A 118 3.39 9.82 -0.87
CA GLU A 118 3.26 10.30 0.48
C GLU A 118 2.22 9.44 1.22
N VAL A 119 2.63 8.81 2.32
CA VAL A 119 1.77 7.89 3.08
C VAL A 119 1.11 8.64 4.23
N LYS A 120 -0.23 8.71 4.21
CA LYS A 120 -1.02 9.31 5.29
C LYS A 120 -2.06 8.31 5.80
N ILE A 121 -2.01 8.00 7.09
CA ILE A 121 -2.98 7.13 7.75
C ILE A 121 -3.81 7.93 8.74
N ASP A 122 -3.14 8.64 9.67
CA ASP A 122 -3.78 9.41 10.74
C ASP A 122 -3.38 10.88 10.74
N ALA A 123 -2.23 11.22 10.15
CA ALA A 123 -1.72 12.57 10.19
C ALA A 123 -2.61 13.54 9.40
N LEU A 124 -2.99 14.65 10.05
CA LEU A 124 -3.44 15.84 9.33
C LEU A 124 -2.23 16.44 8.61
N GLU A 125 -2.40 16.82 7.35
CA GLU A 125 -1.35 17.46 6.55
C GLU A 125 -0.71 18.62 7.31
N GLY A 126 0.64 18.65 7.32
CA GLY A 126 1.36 19.86 7.68
C GLY A 126 1.10 20.92 6.62
N LYS A 127 0.87 22.16 7.04
CA LYS A 127 0.79 23.31 6.12
C LYS A 127 2.08 23.37 5.30
N GLU A 128 1.99 23.61 3.99
CA GLU A 128 3.09 23.75 3.02
C GLU A 128 3.71 22.45 2.43
N GLN A 129 3.11 21.27 2.63
CA GLN A 129 3.69 20.02 2.10
C GLN A 129 3.53 19.85 0.56
N LEU A 130 2.41 20.29 -0.02
CA LEU A 130 2.04 20.02 -1.42
C LEU A 130 2.91 20.75 -2.44
N LYS A 131 2.98 22.08 -2.35
CA LYS A 131 3.77 22.92 -3.25
C LYS A 131 5.25 22.52 -3.24
N ARG A 132 5.80 22.25 -2.06
CA ARG A 132 7.20 21.85 -1.93
C ARG A 132 7.48 20.53 -2.64
N TYR A 133 6.68 19.48 -2.42
CA TYR A 133 6.90 18.23 -3.14
C TYR A 133 6.67 18.36 -4.64
N HIS A 134 5.70 19.18 -5.05
CA HIS A 134 5.49 19.50 -6.45
C HIS A 134 6.75 20.09 -7.07
N ASP A 135 7.36 21.09 -6.44
CA ASP A 135 8.56 21.75 -6.97
C ASP A 135 9.78 20.81 -6.96
N VAL A 136 9.96 20.02 -5.90
CA VAL A 136 11.00 18.99 -5.81
C VAL A 136 10.83 17.93 -6.92
N ALA A 137 9.61 17.43 -7.13
CA ALA A 137 9.30 16.45 -8.16
C ALA A 137 9.54 17.03 -9.56
N LYS A 138 9.12 18.27 -9.81
CA LYS A 138 9.32 18.96 -11.08
C LYS A 138 10.80 19.15 -11.40
N ILE A 139 11.60 19.55 -10.41
CA ILE A 139 13.06 19.72 -10.57
C ILE A 139 13.72 18.37 -10.82
N LYS A 140 13.45 17.36 -9.97
CA LYS A 140 14.09 16.05 -10.05
C LYS A 140 13.69 15.29 -11.31
N ALA A 141 12.43 15.39 -11.75
CA ALA A 141 11.94 14.64 -12.91
C ALA A 141 12.74 14.95 -14.17
N GLY A 142 13.19 16.20 -14.36
CA GLY A 142 13.85 16.62 -15.59
C GLY A 142 12.89 16.46 -16.77
N SER A 143 13.23 15.59 -17.73
CA SER A 143 12.36 15.28 -18.88
C SER A 143 11.41 14.10 -18.66
N ARG A 144 11.47 13.44 -17.49
CA ARG A 144 10.63 12.28 -17.17
C ARG A 144 9.20 12.70 -16.87
N GLU A 145 8.25 11.82 -17.16
CA GLU A 145 6.89 12.01 -16.66
C GLU A 145 6.83 11.78 -15.16
N TRP A 146 6.09 12.61 -14.43
CA TRP A 146 6.06 12.52 -12.98
C TRP A 146 4.68 12.75 -12.39
N LYS A 147 4.44 12.13 -11.24
CA LYS A 147 3.24 12.30 -10.42
C LYS A 147 3.60 12.20 -8.93
N ILE A 148 2.76 12.80 -8.10
CA ILE A 148 2.78 12.65 -6.64
C ILE A 148 1.48 11.97 -6.22
N ILE A 149 1.60 10.86 -5.52
CA ILE A 149 0.47 10.08 -5.01
C ILE A 149 0.35 10.34 -3.51
N TYR A 150 -0.79 10.84 -3.07
CA TYR A 150 -1.15 10.90 -1.66
C TYR A 150 -1.97 9.65 -1.34
N LEU A 151 -1.35 8.70 -0.66
CA LEU A 151 -2.01 7.48 -0.22
C LEU A 151 -2.66 7.74 1.14
N THR A 152 -3.92 8.16 1.11
CA THR A 152 -4.70 8.58 2.28
C THR A 152 -5.80 7.57 2.61
N LYS A 153 -6.50 7.76 3.73
CA LYS A 153 -7.62 6.87 4.09
C LYS A 153 -8.76 6.94 3.07
N ASP A 154 -9.13 8.14 2.63
CA ASP A 154 -10.28 8.42 1.76
C ASP A 154 -9.91 8.67 0.29
N GLY A 155 -8.62 8.75 -0.02
CA GLY A 155 -8.13 9.12 -1.35
C GLY A 155 -8.32 10.59 -1.68
N ILE A 156 -8.55 11.44 -0.67
CA ILE A 156 -8.71 12.88 -0.84
C ILE A 156 -7.38 13.58 -0.56
N VAL A 157 -6.96 14.42 -1.51
CA VAL A 157 -5.90 15.41 -1.31
C VAL A 157 -6.53 16.69 -0.78
N LYS A 158 -6.03 17.25 0.32
CA LYS A 158 -6.56 18.50 0.85
C LYS A 158 -5.66 19.64 0.36
N TYR A 159 -6.27 20.57 -0.36
CA TYR A 159 -5.57 21.77 -0.81
C TYR A 159 -5.96 22.94 0.08
N ASP A 160 -4.99 23.64 0.64
CA ASP A 160 -5.26 24.92 1.30
C ASP A 160 -5.50 26.05 0.28
N GLN A 161 -5.70 27.28 0.76
CA GLN A 161 -5.96 28.41 -0.14
C GLN A 161 -4.73 28.80 -0.98
N GLU A 162 -3.53 28.68 -0.42
CA GLU A 162 -2.29 29.02 -1.09
C GLU A 162 -1.94 27.98 -2.17
N ASP A 163 -2.10 26.70 -1.86
CA ASP A 163 -1.97 25.59 -2.81
C ASP A 163 -2.91 25.78 -3.99
N LYS A 164 -4.15 26.20 -3.73
CA LYS A 164 -5.14 26.42 -4.78
C LYS A 164 -4.74 27.52 -5.75
N GLN A 165 -4.00 28.53 -5.28
CA GLN A 165 -3.61 29.69 -6.06
C GLN A 165 -2.23 29.53 -6.73
N SER A 166 -1.33 28.76 -6.13
CA SER A 166 0.06 28.63 -6.59
C SER A 166 0.36 27.37 -7.42
N LEU A 167 -0.39 26.28 -7.24
CA LEU A 167 -0.19 25.05 -8.01
C LEU A 167 -0.86 25.14 -9.39
N SER A 168 -0.03 25.18 -10.44
CA SER A 168 -0.50 25.20 -11.84
C SER A 168 -0.95 23.84 -12.35
N ASP A 169 -0.27 22.76 -11.92
CA ASP A 169 -0.37 21.41 -12.52
C ASP A 169 -1.00 20.42 -11.51
N LYS A 170 -2.20 20.73 -11.01
CA LYS A 170 -2.87 19.94 -9.95
C LYS A 170 -3.15 18.50 -10.37
N GLU A 171 -3.27 18.23 -11.66
CA GLU A 171 -3.41 16.87 -12.20
C GLU A 171 -2.16 16.00 -12.00
N LYS A 172 -1.01 16.60 -11.62
CA LYS A 172 0.19 15.86 -11.21
C LYS A 172 0.08 15.29 -9.80
N ILE A 173 -0.86 15.77 -8.99
CA ILE A 173 -1.08 15.35 -7.60
C ILE A 173 -2.38 14.54 -7.52
N ILE A 174 -2.27 13.28 -7.12
CA ILE A 174 -3.37 12.32 -7.18
C ILE A 174 -3.59 11.71 -5.80
N GLY A 175 -4.84 11.73 -5.34
CA GLY A 175 -5.24 11.04 -4.13
C GLY A 175 -5.60 9.59 -4.43
N LEU A 176 -5.12 8.68 -3.59
CA LEU A 176 -5.44 7.26 -3.65
C LEU A 176 -5.86 6.78 -2.25
N SER A 177 -6.99 6.09 -2.16
CA SER A 177 -7.42 5.50 -0.89
C SER A 177 -6.66 4.20 -0.61
N TRP A 178 -6.16 4.05 0.62
CA TRP A 178 -5.65 2.78 1.15
C TRP A 178 -6.63 1.62 0.93
N THR A 179 -7.92 1.85 1.17
CA THR A 179 -8.96 0.82 1.01
C THR A 179 -9.12 0.42 -0.45
N HIS A 180 -9.07 1.39 -1.37
CA HIS A 180 -9.18 1.10 -2.80
C HIS A 180 -7.98 0.31 -3.30
N PHE A 181 -6.76 0.78 -3.01
CA PHE A 181 -5.52 0.09 -3.35
C PHE A 181 -5.49 -1.34 -2.80
N ALA A 182 -5.84 -1.51 -1.51
CA ALA A 182 -5.90 -2.81 -0.86
C ALA A 182 -6.85 -3.78 -1.57
N LYS A 183 -8.03 -3.32 -2.00
CA LYS A 183 -9.02 -4.17 -2.70
C LYS A 183 -8.55 -4.60 -4.09
N VAL A 184 -7.94 -3.69 -4.85
CA VAL A 184 -7.37 -4.01 -6.16
C VAL A 184 -6.24 -5.02 -6.00
N LEU A 185 -5.31 -4.77 -5.07
CA LEU A 185 -4.20 -5.67 -4.79
C LEU A 185 -4.69 -7.04 -4.29
N GLN A 186 -5.67 -7.09 -3.37
CA GLN A 186 -6.26 -8.34 -2.87
C GLN A 186 -6.83 -9.19 -3.99
N LYS A 187 -7.57 -8.57 -4.92
CA LYS A 187 -8.17 -9.25 -6.06
C LYS A 187 -7.09 -9.91 -6.93
N GLN A 188 -6.02 -9.18 -7.23
CA GLN A 188 -4.91 -9.69 -8.05
C GLN A 188 -4.13 -10.80 -7.32
N ILE A 189 -3.78 -10.60 -6.05
CA ILE A 189 -3.09 -11.60 -5.23
C ILE A 189 -3.87 -12.91 -5.20
N ARG A 190 -5.19 -12.87 -4.94
CA ARG A 190 -6.02 -14.06 -4.89
C ARG A 190 -6.15 -14.77 -6.23
N GLN A 191 -6.15 -14.04 -7.33
CA GLN A 191 -6.14 -14.65 -8.66
C GLN A 191 -4.83 -15.41 -8.92
N GLU A 192 -3.69 -14.86 -8.49
CA GLU A 192 -2.39 -15.51 -8.64
C GLU A 192 -2.17 -16.66 -7.65
N LEU A 193 -2.61 -16.54 -6.40
CA LEU A 193 -2.55 -17.63 -5.42
C LEU A 193 -3.40 -18.84 -5.82
N ARG A 194 -4.50 -18.65 -6.57
CA ARG A 194 -5.26 -19.80 -7.13
C ARG A 194 -4.43 -20.61 -8.13
N LYS A 195 -3.51 -19.97 -8.85
CA LYS A 195 -2.61 -20.62 -9.81
C LYS A 195 -1.37 -21.16 -9.11
N ASN A 196 -0.85 -20.41 -8.14
CA ASN A 196 0.41 -20.66 -7.45
C ASN A 196 0.21 -20.59 -5.92
N PRO A 197 -0.47 -21.58 -5.31
CA PRO A 197 -0.89 -21.52 -3.89
C PRO A 197 0.28 -21.49 -2.90
N ASN A 198 1.47 -21.93 -3.32
CA ASN A 198 2.67 -21.95 -2.49
C ASN A 198 3.54 -20.68 -2.59
N ASN A 199 3.08 -19.64 -3.31
CA ASN A 199 3.83 -18.39 -3.45
C ASN A 199 3.83 -17.61 -2.11
N ARG A 200 4.98 -17.65 -1.41
CA ARG A 200 5.14 -17.05 -0.08
C ARG A 200 5.11 -15.52 -0.11
N SER A 201 5.60 -14.90 -1.17
CA SER A 201 5.59 -13.44 -1.32
C SER A 201 4.17 -12.92 -1.47
N LEU A 202 3.34 -13.59 -2.28
CA LEU A 202 1.92 -13.25 -2.42
C LEU A 202 1.14 -13.54 -1.13
N TRP A 203 1.49 -14.60 -0.40
CA TRP A 203 0.92 -14.86 0.93
C TRP A 203 1.25 -13.74 1.93
N LEU A 204 2.52 -13.29 1.99
CA LEU A 204 2.94 -12.15 2.82
C LEU A 204 2.20 -10.86 2.43
N ALA A 205 2.03 -10.64 1.13
CA ALA A 205 1.28 -9.50 0.60
C ALA A 205 -0.22 -9.57 0.97
N GLU A 206 -0.84 -10.76 0.97
CA GLU A 206 -2.23 -10.92 1.44
C GLU A 206 -2.36 -10.52 2.92
N GLN A 207 -1.38 -10.91 3.74
CA GLN A 207 -1.34 -10.48 5.15
C GLN A 207 -1.17 -8.96 5.28
N PHE A 208 -0.38 -8.32 4.39
CA PHE A 208 -0.24 -6.86 4.39
C PHE A 208 -1.55 -6.19 3.97
N VAL A 209 -2.23 -6.73 2.96
CA VAL A 209 -3.57 -6.29 2.56
C VAL A 209 -4.58 -6.37 3.71
N GLU A 210 -4.60 -7.47 4.45
CA GLU A 210 -5.47 -7.59 5.63
C GLU A 210 -5.14 -6.54 6.70
N HIS A 211 -3.85 -6.22 6.88
CA HIS A 211 -3.41 -5.17 7.79
C HIS A 211 -3.89 -3.77 7.36
N ILE A 212 -3.64 -3.37 6.11
CA ILE A 212 -4.01 -2.04 5.61
C ILE A 212 -5.53 -1.82 5.51
N LEU A 213 -6.33 -2.90 5.38
CA LEU A 213 -7.79 -2.82 5.43
C LEU A 213 -8.35 -2.46 6.81
N THR A 214 -7.49 -2.39 7.84
CA THR A 214 -7.87 -1.92 9.18
C THR A 214 -7.66 -0.41 9.37
N PHE A 215 -7.18 0.30 8.35
CA PHE A 215 -6.91 1.74 8.40
C PHE A 215 -8.18 2.61 8.43
#